data_AF-A0A7J6U7W6-F1
#
_entry.id   AF-A0A7J6U7W6-F1
#
_cell.length_a   1.000
_cell.length_b   1.000
_cell.length_c   1.000
_cell.angle_alpha   90.00
_cell.angle_beta   90.00
_cell.angle_gamma   90.00
#
_symmetry.space_group_name_H-M   'P 1'
#
loop_
_entity.id
_entity.type
_entity.pdbx_description
1 polymer ?
#
loop_
_entity_poly.entity_id
_entity_poly.type
_entity_poly.pdbx_seq_one_letter_code
_entity_poly.pdbx_strand_id
1 'polypeptide(L)'
;DYLDPESGSMWQLLSTVLTELDDVLPVTPLRAELPLGLHLGGDEVSNSRAYRAFEANLKNYRPRHIQTHNLRWEESLQVGGAGENDIVTVWKSYEMAGRILLEDVVAQGFKAINMCLSRLYLDAKFQPTVQAIGKFDAFRSGSQTPGRNGRLIGKDREHLVIGAAVSCWGECMTDLAKDLSGERAYADFWDLVREAGKNFWHTERPSQRAT
;
A
#
# COMPACT_ATOMS: atom_id res chain seq x y z
N ASP A 1 -22.79 5.62 0.12
CA ASP A 1 -22.78 4.16 0.32
C ASP A 1 -21.63 3.76 1.22
N TYR A 2 -21.72 4.09 2.51
CA TYR A 2 -20.73 3.68 3.50
C TYR A 2 -21.39 2.76 4.51
N LEU A 3 -20.59 1.86 5.08
CA LEU A 3 -20.95 1.13 6.28
C LEU A 3 -21.33 2.11 7.40
N ASP A 4 -22.48 1.87 8.04
CA ASP A 4 -23.02 2.77 9.07
C ASP A 4 -22.20 2.65 10.37
N PRO A 5 -21.43 3.68 10.76
CA PRO A 5 -20.57 3.60 11.94
C PRO A 5 -21.35 3.47 13.25
N GLU A 6 -22.66 3.75 13.28
CA GLU A 6 -23.51 3.64 14.47
C GLU A 6 -24.20 2.26 14.58
N SER A 7 -24.07 1.40 13.56
CA SER A 7 -24.72 0.08 13.54
C SER A 7 -23.93 -0.96 14.34
N GLY A 8 -24.38 -1.25 15.56
CA GLY A 8 -23.75 -2.26 16.43
C GLY A 8 -23.72 -3.67 15.81
N SER A 9 -24.76 -4.08 15.10
CA SER A 9 -24.82 -5.40 14.45
C SER A 9 -23.83 -5.53 13.29
N MET A 10 -23.60 -4.45 12.54
CA MET A 10 -22.59 -4.39 11.50
C MET A 10 -21.18 -4.54 12.11
N TRP A 11 -20.88 -3.85 13.21
CA TRP A 11 -19.59 -4.00 13.89
C TRP A 11 -19.36 -5.41 14.43
N GLN A 12 -20.40 -6.05 14.95
CA GLN A 12 -20.31 -7.44 15.38
C GLN A 12 -20.00 -8.37 14.21
N LEU A 13 -20.72 -8.23 13.09
CA LEU A 13 -20.45 -9.00 11.89
C LEU A 13 -19.02 -8.76 11.37
N LEU A 14 -18.60 -7.50 11.30
CA LEU A 14 -17.27 -7.14 10.84
C LEU A 14 -16.19 -7.74 11.74
N SER A 15 -16.36 -7.67 13.06
CA SER A 15 -15.41 -8.24 14.02
C SER A 15 -15.31 -9.76 13.87
N THR A 16 -16.43 -10.46 13.67
CA THR A 16 -16.44 -11.90 13.38
C THR A 16 -15.65 -12.20 12.11
N VAL A 17 -15.94 -11.50 11.00
CA VAL A 17 -15.25 -11.70 9.72
C VAL A 17 -13.75 -11.44 9.86
N LEU A 18 -13.33 -10.35 10.51
CA LEU A 18 -11.92 -10.05 10.68
C LEU A 18 -11.21 -11.08 11.56
N THR A 19 -11.89 -11.63 12.57
CA THR A 19 -11.34 -12.68 13.43
C THR A 19 -11.15 -13.97 12.64
N GLU A 20 -12.17 -14.40 11.91
CA GLU A 20 -12.09 -15.60 11.06
C GLU A 20 -11.00 -15.47 10.00
N LEU A 21 -10.86 -14.28 9.39
CA LEU A 21 -9.79 -14.01 8.42
C LEU A 21 -8.40 -14.12 9.07
N ASP A 22 -8.20 -13.54 10.25
CA ASP A 22 -6.90 -13.60 10.95
C ASP A 22 -6.53 -15.04 11.35
N ASP A 23 -7.52 -15.85 11.72
CA ASP A 23 -7.34 -17.26 12.09
C ASP A 23 -6.93 -18.14 10.89
N VAL A 24 -7.39 -17.82 9.68
CA VAL A 24 -7.03 -18.58 8.46
C VAL A 24 -5.75 -18.08 7.80
N LEU A 25 -5.19 -16.93 8.22
CA LEU A 25 -3.92 -16.45 7.66
C LEU A 25 -2.80 -17.45 7.98
N PRO A 26 -2.09 -17.96 6.96
CA PRO A 26 -1.05 -18.94 7.17
C PRO A 26 0.06 -18.37 8.06
N VAL A 27 0.47 -19.13 9.07
CA VAL A 27 1.70 -18.83 9.82
C VAL A 27 2.88 -19.11 8.90
N THR A 28 3.35 -18.08 8.21
CA THR A 28 4.56 -18.16 7.39
C THR A 28 5.80 -17.92 8.26
N PRO A 29 6.98 -18.43 7.87
CA PRO A 29 8.25 -18.08 8.55
C PRO A 29 8.49 -16.56 8.66
N LEU A 30 7.99 -15.79 7.68
CA LEU A 30 8.00 -14.32 7.69
C LEU A 30 7.22 -13.70 8.85
N ARG A 31 6.22 -14.40 9.41
CA ARG A 31 5.43 -13.92 10.55
C ARG A 31 6.28 -13.75 11.83
N ALA A 32 7.44 -14.40 11.91
CA ALA A 32 8.38 -14.26 13.03
C ALA A 32 9.23 -12.97 12.95
N GLU A 33 9.49 -12.45 11.75
CA GLU A 33 10.33 -11.26 11.54
C GLU A 33 9.50 -9.99 11.40
N LEU A 34 8.36 -10.08 10.72
CA LEU A 34 7.37 -9.02 10.62
C LEU A 34 5.98 -9.67 10.67
N PRO A 35 5.37 -9.79 11.87
CA PRO A 35 4.01 -10.31 12.02
C PRO A 35 3.01 -9.39 11.30
N LEU A 36 2.74 -9.67 10.03
CA LEU A 36 1.74 -8.95 9.25
C LEU A 36 0.35 -9.40 9.67
N GLY A 37 -0.52 -8.42 9.89
CA GLY A 37 -1.95 -8.62 10.11
C GLY A 37 -2.75 -8.43 8.81
N LEU A 38 -4.00 -7.99 8.96
CA LEU A 38 -4.91 -7.79 7.84
C LEU A 38 -4.66 -6.44 7.15
N HIS A 39 -4.92 -6.38 5.85
CA HIS A 39 -5.12 -5.12 5.16
C HIS A 39 -6.56 -4.65 5.35
N LEU A 40 -6.75 -3.55 6.07
CA LEU A 40 -8.08 -3.08 6.51
C LEU A 40 -8.68 -2.01 5.59
N GLY A 41 -8.00 -1.69 4.49
CA GLY A 41 -8.48 -0.74 3.48
C GLY A 41 -8.41 0.71 3.97
N GLY A 42 -9.43 1.50 3.58
CA GLY A 42 -9.55 2.92 3.87
C GLY A 42 -9.25 3.87 2.70
N ASP A 43 -9.20 3.37 1.47
CA ASP A 43 -8.93 4.13 0.24
C ASP A 43 -10.18 4.84 -0.30
N GLU A 44 -9.96 5.90 -1.08
CA GLU A 44 -11.00 6.61 -1.85
C GLU A 44 -12.17 7.18 -1.03
N VAL A 45 -12.05 7.24 0.30
CA VAL A 45 -13.06 7.85 1.17
C VAL A 45 -12.73 9.31 1.48
N SER A 46 -13.72 10.19 1.28
CA SER A 46 -13.60 11.60 1.67
C SER A 46 -13.40 11.76 3.19
N ASN A 47 -12.57 12.72 3.60
CA ASN A 47 -12.37 13.07 5.00
C ASN A 47 -13.64 13.72 5.59
N SER A 48 -14.57 12.87 6.02
CA SER A 48 -15.87 13.23 6.58
C SER A 48 -15.97 12.82 8.05
N ARG A 49 -16.94 13.40 8.76
CA ARG A 49 -17.25 12.99 10.15
C ARG A 49 -17.60 11.50 10.25
N ALA A 50 -18.36 11.00 9.28
CA ALA A 50 -18.75 9.58 9.24
C ALA A 50 -17.53 8.67 9.05
N TYR A 51 -16.60 9.04 8.16
CA TYR A 51 -15.38 8.25 7.96
C TYR A 51 -14.47 8.25 9.19
N ARG A 52 -14.29 9.41 9.85
CA ARG A 52 -13.56 9.48 11.13
C ARG A 52 -14.19 8.60 12.21
N ALA A 53 -15.52 8.61 12.31
CA ALA A 53 -16.24 7.76 13.26
C ALA A 53 -16.06 6.27 12.94
N PHE A 54 -16.16 5.90 11.65
CA PHE A 54 -15.91 4.54 11.19
C PHE A 54 -14.50 4.07 11.55
N GLU A 55 -13.47 4.87 11.24
CA GLU A 55 -12.08 4.55 11.55
C GLU A 55 -11.80 4.44 13.05
N ALA A 56 -12.38 5.35 13.84
CA ALA A 56 -12.30 5.28 15.30
C ALA A 56 -12.93 3.99 15.86
N ASN A 57 -14.08 3.57 15.32
CA ASN A 57 -14.73 2.33 15.72
C ASN A 57 -13.95 1.10 15.24
N LEU A 58 -13.42 1.10 14.03
CA LEU A 58 -12.64 -0.02 13.49
C LEU A 58 -11.42 -0.36 14.36
N LYS A 59 -10.77 0.62 14.99
CA LYS A 59 -9.71 0.40 15.99
C LYS A 59 -10.17 -0.44 17.20
N ASN A 60 -11.46 -0.41 17.53
CA ASN A 60 -12.05 -1.17 18.62
C ASN A 60 -12.45 -2.59 18.24
N TYR A 61 -12.81 -2.82 16.97
CA TYR A 61 -13.34 -4.09 16.50
C TYR A 61 -12.36 -4.95 15.69
N ARG A 62 -11.21 -4.38 15.29
CA ARG A 62 -10.14 -5.14 14.62
C ARG A 62 -9.44 -6.10 15.61
N PRO A 63 -8.96 -7.26 15.15
CA PRO A 63 -8.14 -8.16 15.95
C PRO A 63 -6.96 -7.41 16.61
N ARG A 64 -6.77 -7.61 17.91
CA ARG A 64 -5.79 -6.87 18.74
C ARG A 64 -4.60 -7.74 19.14
N HIS A 65 -4.09 -8.54 18.22
CA HIS A 65 -2.80 -9.18 18.48
C HIS A 65 -1.75 -8.06 18.57
N ILE A 66 -1.25 -7.80 19.78
CA ILE A 66 -0.34 -6.69 20.10
C ILE A 66 0.90 -6.70 19.17
N GLN A 67 1.25 -7.88 18.67
CA GLN A 67 2.41 -8.08 17.82
C GLN A 67 2.10 -7.84 16.34
N THR A 68 0.85 -7.86 15.86
CA THR A 68 0.57 -7.77 14.42
C THR A 68 0.56 -6.34 13.89
N HIS A 69 1.18 -6.14 12.74
CA HIS A 69 1.15 -4.91 11.96
C HIS A 69 0.03 -4.99 10.91
N ASN A 70 -1.11 -4.34 11.16
CA ASN A 70 -2.16 -4.21 10.15
C ASN A 70 -1.71 -3.26 9.04
N LEU A 71 -2.22 -3.46 7.82
CA LEU A 71 -1.96 -2.57 6.69
C LEU A 71 -3.16 -1.65 6.43
N ARG A 72 -2.88 -0.38 6.15
CA ARG A 72 -3.88 0.67 5.88
C ARG A 72 -3.50 1.43 4.62
N TRP A 73 -4.50 1.93 3.88
CA TRP A 73 -4.26 2.95 2.86
C TRP A 73 -3.91 4.30 3.51
N GLU A 74 -3.20 5.15 2.77
CA GLU A 74 -2.73 6.43 3.31
C GLU A 74 -3.86 7.30 3.83
N GLU A 75 -5.05 7.29 3.23
CA GLU A 75 -6.17 8.14 3.65
C GLU A 75 -6.64 7.86 5.08
N SER A 76 -6.50 6.63 5.59
CA SER A 76 -6.78 6.32 6.98
C SER A 76 -5.87 7.12 7.94
N LEU A 77 -4.66 7.50 7.51
CA LEU A 77 -3.75 8.34 8.32
C LEU A 77 -4.33 9.75 8.54
N GLN A 78 -4.91 10.37 7.51
CA GLN A 78 -5.48 11.72 7.55
C GLN A 78 -6.62 11.90 8.55
N VAL A 79 -7.30 10.80 8.88
CA VAL A 79 -8.44 10.77 9.80
C VAL A 79 -8.10 10.16 11.15
N GLY A 80 -6.82 9.84 11.39
CA GLY A 80 -6.37 9.19 12.62
C GLY A 80 -6.90 7.76 12.75
N GLY A 81 -7.14 7.06 11.64
CA GLY A 81 -7.53 5.64 11.57
C GLY A 81 -6.37 4.67 11.67
N ALA A 82 -5.16 5.07 11.28
CA ALA A 82 -3.95 4.30 11.53
C ALA A 82 -3.59 4.29 13.03
N GLY A 83 -3.24 3.12 13.57
CA GLY A 83 -2.66 2.94 14.91
C GLY A 83 -1.13 2.90 14.85
N GLU A 84 -0.45 3.09 15.97
CA GLU A 84 1.02 3.24 16.04
C GLU A 84 1.81 2.07 15.42
N ASN A 85 1.26 0.86 15.46
CA ASN A 85 1.88 -0.34 14.89
C ASN A 85 1.42 -0.64 13.46
N ASP A 86 0.55 0.16 12.86
CA ASP A 86 0.07 -0.10 11.50
C ASP A 86 1.16 0.26 10.47
N ILE A 87 1.16 -0.46 9.36
CA ILE A 87 1.94 -0.14 8.15
C ILE A 87 1.02 0.60 7.19
N VAL A 88 1.50 1.71 6.62
CA VAL A 88 0.73 2.50 5.66
C VAL A 88 1.20 2.19 4.24
N THR A 89 0.30 1.69 3.41
CA THR A 89 0.52 1.51 1.97
C THR A 89 0.18 2.82 1.28
N VAL A 90 1.10 3.36 0.48
CA VAL A 90 0.95 4.68 -0.16
C VAL A 90 0.86 4.53 -1.67
N TRP A 91 -0.28 4.86 -2.25
CA TRP A 91 -0.53 4.66 -3.68
C TRP A 91 -0.64 5.94 -4.51
N LYS A 92 -1.14 7.04 -3.94
CA LYS A 92 -1.40 8.27 -4.70
C LYS A 92 -0.14 8.87 -5.30
N SER A 93 -0.20 9.14 -6.60
CA SER A 93 0.87 9.83 -7.32
C SER A 93 0.93 11.32 -6.96
N TYR A 94 2.09 11.95 -7.17
CA TYR A 94 2.28 13.37 -6.83
C TYR A 94 1.36 14.37 -7.53
N GLU A 95 0.83 13.99 -8.67
CA GLU A 95 -0.03 14.85 -9.49
C GLU A 95 -1.44 14.91 -8.89
N MET A 96 -1.77 13.99 -7.98
CA MET A 96 -3.11 13.85 -7.44
C MET A 96 -3.42 14.91 -6.37
N ALA A 97 -4.66 15.41 -6.34
CA ALA A 97 -5.12 16.31 -5.29
C ALA A 97 -5.34 15.55 -3.96
N GLY A 98 -5.18 16.24 -2.82
CA GLY A 98 -5.46 15.66 -1.49
C GLY A 98 -4.57 14.46 -1.09
N ARG A 99 -3.48 14.26 -1.82
CA ARG A 99 -2.52 13.18 -1.65
C ARG A 99 -1.79 13.25 -0.31
N ILE A 100 -1.52 12.07 0.25
CA ILE A 100 -0.60 11.86 1.37
C ILE A 100 0.58 11.09 0.80
N LEU A 101 1.77 11.58 1.09
CA LEU A 101 2.96 11.11 0.42
C LEU A 101 3.73 10.17 1.28
N LEU A 102 4.58 9.38 0.65
CA LEU A 102 5.47 8.51 1.38
C LEU A 102 6.33 9.31 2.38
N GLU A 103 6.77 10.52 2.01
CA GLU A 103 7.47 11.43 2.92
C GLU A 103 6.61 11.86 4.13
N ASP A 104 5.32 12.13 3.93
CA ASP A 104 4.39 12.54 5.01
C ASP A 104 4.15 11.40 5.99
N VAL A 105 4.07 10.17 5.49
CA VAL A 105 3.89 8.95 6.29
C VAL A 105 5.12 8.70 7.15
N VAL A 106 6.32 8.65 6.53
CA VAL A 106 7.56 8.36 7.28
C VAL A 106 7.96 9.53 8.19
N ALA A 107 7.57 10.77 7.87
CA ALA A 107 7.79 11.92 8.75
C ALA A 107 7.00 11.83 10.07
N GLN A 108 5.89 11.08 10.06
CA GLN A 108 5.11 10.78 11.26
C GLN A 108 5.59 9.51 11.98
N GLY A 109 6.68 8.89 11.51
CA GLY A 109 7.28 7.71 12.14
C GLY A 109 6.63 6.37 11.77
N PHE A 110 5.68 6.35 10.84
CA PHE A 110 5.04 5.12 10.39
C PHE A 110 5.94 4.32 9.44
N LYS A 111 5.86 2.99 9.54
CA LYS A 111 6.37 2.09 8.50
C LYS A 111 5.48 2.22 7.26
N ALA A 112 6.10 2.14 6.08
CA ALA A 112 5.39 2.33 4.83
C ALA A 112 5.72 1.27 3.75
N ILE A 113 4.73 0.98 2.92
CA ILE A 113 4.89 0.24 1.66
C ILE A 113 4.62 1.20 0.51
N ASN A 114 5.54 1.26 -0.43
CA ASN A 114 5.45 2.14 -1.60
C ASN A 114 4.68 1.45 -2.73
N MET A 115 3.56 2.02 -3.15
CA MET A 115 2.69 1.47 -4.20
C MET A 115 2.34 2.53 -5.25
N CYS A 116 3.30 3.41 -5.57
CA CYS A 116 3.09 4.57 -6.45
C CYS A 116 2.33 4.25 -7.74
N LEU A 117 1.13 4.80 -7.88
CA LEU A 117 0.20 4.52 -8.98
C LEU A 117 0.82 4.69 -10.37
N SER A 118 1.54 5.78 -10.61
CA SER A 118 2.17 6.07 -11.91
C SER A 118 3.33 5.13 -12.31
N ARG A 119 3.71 4.19 -11.44
CA ARG A 119 4.84 3.28 -11.64
C ARG A 119 4.48 1.83 -11.40
N LEU A 120 3.69 1.55 -10.38
CA LEU A 120 3.49 0.21 -9.84
C LEU A 120 2.06 -0.32 -9.98
N TYR A 121 1.14 0.47 -10.54
CA TYR A 121 -0.16 -0.07 -10.97
C TYR A 121 0.01 -0.61 -12.38
N LEU A 122 -0.03 -1.93 -12.50
CA LEU A 122 0.20 -2.66 -13.75
C LEU A 122 -1.02 -2.69 -14.66
N ASP A 123 -2.05 -1.93 -14.30
CA ASP A 123 -3.30 -1.85 -15.04
C ASP A 123 -3.10 -1.08 -16.35
N ALA A 124 -3.73 -1.59 -17.41
CA ALA A 124 -3.64 -1.01 -18.76
C ALA A 124 -4.08 0.47 -18.83
N LYS A 125 -4.91 0.92 -17.88
CA LYS A 125 -5.34 2.33 -17.77
C LYS A 125 -4.19 3.28 -17.39
N PHE A 126 -3.26 2.82 -16.56
CA PHE A 126 -2.17 3.64 -16.02
C PHE A 126 -0.88 3.53 -16.85
N GLN A 127 -0.79 2.51 -17.71
CA GLN A 127 0.28 2.34 -18.70
C GLN A 127 1.71 2.52 -18.15
N PRO A 128 2.10 1.85 -17.04
CA PRO A 128 3.49 1.87 -16.63
C PRO A 128 4.37 1.24 -17.71
N THR A 129 5.66 1.58 -17.70
CA THR A 129 6.64 0.99 -18.62
C THR A 129 7.74 0.30 -17.84
N VAL A 130 8.33 -0.75 -18.42
CA VAL A 130 9.53 -1.43 -17.89
C VAL A 130 10.62 -0.40 -17.55
N GLN A 131 10.84 0.59 -18.42
CA GLN A 131 11.84 1.63 -18.17
C GLN A 131 11.51 2.50 -16.95
N ALA A 132 10.23 2.86 -16.75
CA ALA A 132 9.81 3.67 -15.62
C ALA A 132 9.93 2.90 -14.30
N ILE A 133 9.58 1.61 -14.29
CA ILE A 133 9.75 0.71 -13.15
C ILE A 133 11.24 0.51 -12.84
N GLY A 134 12.08 0.22 -13.84
CA GLY A 134 13.50 -0.04 -13.63
C GLY A 134 14.29 1.16 -13.07
N LYS A 135 13.78 2.39 -13.24
CA LYS A 135 14.36 3.63 -12.68
C LYS A 135 13.72 4.08 -11.37
N PHE A 136 12.69 3.38 -10.91
CA PHE A 136 12.00 3.70 -9.67
C PHE A 136 12.89 3.35 -8.47
N ASP A 137 13.00 4.24 -7.49
CA ASP A 137 13.67 3.95 -6.22
C ASP A 137 12.60 3.49 -5.22
N ALA A 138 12.48 2.17 -5.03
CA ALA A 138 11.44 1.56 -4.22
C ALA A 138 11.38 2.08 -2.77
N PHE A 139 12.52 2.48 -2.21
CA PHE A 139 12.62 2.86 -0.79
C PHE A 139 12.64 4.36 -0.56
N ARG A 140 12.99 5.16 -1.57
CA ARG A 140 13.16 6.61 -1.39
C ARG A 140 12.50 7.46 -2.43
N SER A 141 12.16 6.94 -3.61
CA SER A 141 11.19 7.65 -4.45
C SER A 141 9.94 7.69 -3.60
N GLY A 142 9.56 8.87 -3.11
CA GLY A 142 8.26 8.99 -2.49
C GLY A 142 7.19 8.47 -3.45
N SER A 143 5.93 8.55 -3.09
CA SER A 143 4.83 8.34 -4.04
C SER A 143 4.80 9.39 -5.20
N GLN A 144 5.94 10.04 -5.45
CA GLN A 144 6.14 11.26 -6.17
C GLN A 144 7.55 11.43 -6.71
N THR A 145 7.78 11.10 -7.98
CA THR A 145 8.68 11.92 -8.80
C THR A 145 8.47 11.69 -10.29
N PRO A 146 8.37 12.77 -11.06
CA PRO A 146 8.98 12.86 -12.38
C PRO A 146 10.01 13.98 -12.33
N GLY A 147 11.21 13.65 -12.78
CA GLY A 147 12.27 14.61 -13.00
C GLY A 147 13.15 14.91 -11.80
N ARG A 148 14.13 15.78 -12.04
CA ARG A 148 15.28 16.06 -11.14
C ARG A 148 14.93 16.66 -9.77
N ASN A 149 13.66 16.98 -9.50
CA ASN A 149 13.22 17.76 -8.34
C ASN A 149 12.22 17.03 -7.40
N GLY A 150 11.94 15.76 -7.62
CA GLY A 150 11.13 15.01 -6.65
C GLY A 150 11.89 14.85 -5.34
N ARG A 151 11.18 15.08 -4.23
CA ARG A 151 11.75 14.91 -2.90
C ARG A 151 11.87 13.41 -2.64
N LEU A 152 13.08 12.89 -2.81
CA LEU A 152 13.41 11.58 -2.31
C LEU A 152 13.39 11.64 -0.78
N ILE A 153 12.93 10.56 -0.15
CA ILE A 153 13.03 10.41 1.30
C ILE A 153 14.51 10.49 1.69
N GLY A 154 14.77 11.23 2.78
CA GLY A 154 16.09 11.34 3.37
C GLY A 154 16.64 9.96 3.76
N LYS A 155 17.96 9.79 3.68
CA LYS A 155 18.60 8.51 4.05
C LYS A 155 18.33 8.13 5.51
N ASP A 156 18.10 9.12 6.37
CA ASP A 156 17.76 8.97 7.78
C ASP A 156 16.39 8.30 8.01
N ARG A 157 15.47 8.38 7.04
CA ARG A 157 14.10 7.83 7.15
C ARG A 157 13.78 6.71 6.17
N GLU A 158 14.68 6.42 5.23
CA GLU A 158 14.54 5.32 4.28
C GLU A 158 14.19 3.97 4.95
N HIS A 159 14.76 3.71 6.13
CA HIS A 159 14.53 2.48 6.87
C HIS A 159 13.05 2.24 7.26
N LEU A 160 12.23 3.30 7.31
CA LEU A 160 10.80 3.21 7.56
C LEU A 160 10.03 2.71 6.33
N VAL A 161 10.60 2.82 5.13
CA VAL A 161 10.04 2.18 3.93
C VAL A 161 10.49 0.73 3.91
N ILE A 162 9.57 -0.17 4.25
CA ILE A 162 9.87 -1.59 4.45
C ILE A 162 9.76 -2.40 3.15
N GLY A 163 9.14 -1.84 2.12
CA GLY A 163 8.98 -2.50 0.83
C GLY A 163 8.24 -1.67 -0.19
N ALA A 164 8.03 -2.27 -1.36
CA ALA A 164 7.17 -1.78 -2.41
C ALA A 164 6.28 -2.91 -2.92
N ALA A 165 5.13 -2.55 -3.47
CA ALA A 165 4.17 -3.51 -4.02
C ALA A 165 3.71 -3.07 -5.40
N VAL A 166 3.45 -4.04 -6.27
CA VAL A 166 2.69 -3.79 -7.50
C VAL A 166 1.21 -4.04 -7.24
N SER A 167 0.36 -3.28 -7.93
CA SER A 167 -1.08 -3.46 -7.89
C SER A 167 -1.60 -3.83 -9.27
N CYS A 168 -2.60 -4.71 -9.30
CA CYS A 168 -3.34 -5.03 -10.50
C CYS A 168 -4.83 -5.17 -10.16
N TRP A 169 -5.63 -4.22 -10.63
CA TRP A 169 -7.05 -4.07 -10.37
C TRP A 169 -7.88 -4.92 -11.34
N GLY A 170 -8.83 -5.67 -10.77
CA GLY A 170 -9.66 -6.63 -11.50
C GLY A 170 -10.48 -6.01 -12.64
N GLU A 171 -10.90 -4.75 -12.49
CA GLU A 171 -11.66 -3.99 -13.48
C GLU A 171 -10.89 -3.82 -14.80
N CYS A 172 -9.57 -3.64 -14.70
CA CYS A 172 -8.72 -3.55 -15.87
C CYS A 172 -8.31 -4.94 -16.37
N MET A 173 -8.38 -5.95 -15.51
CA MET A 173 -8.09 -7.34 -15.86
C MET A 173 -9.18 -7.97 -16.71
N THR A 174 -10.44 -7.54 -16.69
CA THR A 174 -11.46 -8.09 -17.60
C THR A 174 -11.23 -7.69 -19.06
N ASP A 175 -10.64 -6.53 -19.30
CA ASP A 175 -10.24 -6.10 -20.64
C ASP A 175 -8.84 -6.60 -20.99
N LEU A 176 -7.91 -6.60 -20.03
CA LEU A 176 -6.60 -7.23 -20.20
C LEU A 176 -6.75 -8.73 -20.46
N ALA A 177 -7.61 -9.48 -19.78
CA ALA A 177 -7.81 -10.92 -19.99
C ALA A 177 -8.36 -11.27 -21.39
N LYS A 178 -9.07 -10.34 -22.04
CA LYS A 178 -9.43 -10.48 -23.46
C LYS A 178 -8.18 -10.33 -24.35
N ASP A 179 -7.28 -9.40 -24.01
CA ASP A 179 -6.00 -9.18 -24.70
C ASP A 179 -4.89 -10.19 -24.33
N LEU A 180 -4.89 -10.79 -23.13
CA LEU A 180 -3.94 -11.84 -22.68
C LEU A 180 -4.14 -13.15 -23.45
N SER A 181 -5.24 -13.29 -24.20
CA SER A 181 -5.42 -14.37 -25.17
C SER A 181 -4.50 -14.23 -26.40
N GLY A 182 -3.95 -13.04 -26.63
CA GLY A 182 -2.86 -12.78 -27.57
C GLY A 182 -1.49 -12.83 -26.87
N GLU A 183 -0.54 -13.57 -27.44
CA GLU A 183 0.79 -13.83 -26.84
C GLU A 183 1.56 -12.57 -26.40
N ARG A 184 1.30 -11.41 -27.02
CA ARG A 184 2.05 -10.17 -26.80
C ARG A 184 1.64 -9.39 -25.53
N ALA A 185 0.35 -9.19 -25.28
CA ALA A 185 -0.10 -8.45 -24.09
C ALA A 185 0.20 -9.23 -22.80
N TYR A 186 0.19 -10.55 -22.88
CA TYR A 186 0.63 -11.43 -21.80
C TYR A 186 2.13 -11.27 -21.52
N ALA A 187 2.96 -11.27 -22.55
CA ALA A 187 4.40 -11.04 -22.40
C ALA A 187 4.70 -9.66 -21.78
N ASP A 188 4.02 -8.61 -22.24
CA ASP A 188 4.22 -7.24 -21.76
C ASP A 188 3.86 -7.09 -20.27
N PHE A 189 2.76 -7.70 -19.80
CA PHE A 189 2.40 -7.71 -18.38
C PHE A 189 3.46 -8.40 -17.52
N TRP A 190 3.93 -9.58 -17.94
CA TRP A 190 4.94 -10.31 -17.18
C TRP A 190 6.31 -9.64 -17.21
N ASP A 191 6.63 -8.90 -18.27
CA ASP A 191 7.84 -8.07 -18.31
C ASP A 191 7.78 -6.93 -17.27
N LEU A 192 6.61 -6.31 -17.07
CA LEU A 192 6.41 -5.33 -15.99
C LEU A 192 6.56 -5.97 -14.61
N VAL A 193 5.93 -7.12 -14.36
CA VAL A 193 6.04 -7.86 -13.10
C VAL A 193 7.50 -8.25 -12.83
N ARG A 194 8.20 -8.78 -13.84
CA ARG A 194 9.60 -9.18 -13.74
C ARG A 194 10.49 -7.99 -13.42
N GLU A 195 10.31 -6.86 -14.11
CA GLU A 195 11.10 -5.67 -13.85
C GLU A 195 10.82 -5.09 -12.46
N ALA A 196 9.58 -5.12 -11.99
CA ALA A 196 9.24 -4.70 -10.63
C ALA A 196 9.93 -5.59 -9.58
N GLY A 197 9.86 -6.92 -9.73
CA GLY A 197 10.54 -7.85 -8.85
C GLY A 197 12.07 -7.64 -8.82
N LYS A 198 12.68 -7.45 -10.01
CA LYS A 198 14.10 -7.13 -10.13
C LYS A 198 14.43 -5.79 -9.46
N ASN A 199 13.64 -4.74 -9.71
CA ASN A 199 13.83 -3.44 -9.10
C ASN A 199 13.75 -3.53 -7.57
N PHE A 200 12.73 -4.17 -7.01
CA PHE A 200 12.58 -4.29 -5.56
C PHE A 200 13.71 -5.08 -4.91
N TRP A 201 14.19 -6.13 -5.58
CA TRP A 201 15.27 -6.98 -5.07
C TRP A 201 16.65 -6.30 -5.14
N HIS A 202 16.89 -5.50 -6.18
CA HIS A 202 18.20 -4.90 -6.45
C HIS A 202 18.31 -3.42 -6.07
N THR A 203 17.22 -2.77 -5.67
CA THR A 203 17.29 -1.38 -5.19
C THR A 203 18.12 -1.35 -3.91
N GLU A 204 19.32 -0.80 -4.01
CA GLU A 204 20.21 -0.69 -2.87
C GLU A 204 19.74 0.43 -1.94
N ARG A 205 19.77 0.15 -0.63
CA ARG A 205 19.49 1.15 0.40
C ARG A 205 20.75 1.98 0.66
N PRO A 206 20.79 3.30 0.34
CA PRO A 206 21.98 4.11 0.57
C PRO A 206 22.37 4.21 2.05
N SER A 207 21.44 3.95 2.98
CA SER A 207 21.72 3.81 4.41
C SER A 207 22.60 2.60 4.75
N GLN A 208 22.56 1.53 3.96
CA GLN A 208 23.32 0.29 4.20
C GLN A 208 24.71 0.29 3.53
N ARG A 209 25.02 1.27 2.67
CA ARG A 209 26.35 1.41 2.03
C ARG A 209 27.40 2.07 2.93
N ALA A 210 27.00 2.67 4.04
CA ALA A 210 27.88 3.47 4.91
C ALA A 210 28.43 2.69 6.12
N THR A 211 28.12 1.39 6.20
CA THR A 211 28.64 0.43 7.20
C THR A 211 29.64 -0.50 6.53
#